data_AF-A0A437Q601-F1
#
_entry.id   AF-A0A437Q601-F1
#
_cell.length_a   1.000
_cell.length_b   1.000
_cell.length_c   1.000
_cell.angle_alpha   90.00
_cell.angle_beta   90.00
_cell.angle_gamma   90.00
#
_symmetry.space_group_name_H-M   'P 1'
#
loop_
_entity.id
_entity.type
_entity.pdbx_description
1 polymer ?
#
loop_
_entity_poly.entity_id
_entity_poly.type
_entity_poly.pdbx_seq_one_letter_code
_entity_poly.pdbx_strand_id
1 'polypeptide(L)'
;MNKVLSRIALCALTASMITGCNTVRTEDQVQRALVNDSHPRAQLVLGHKSLLDNLIYRDVKFGKVGNFTRAQFQLENRSDQRLSLEYLIKWQDEAGFDINDNNVWHRFTLGPRQVKTVQSVGKSDTAHQIQVMVRYPDDLFIESHKQSQKSQ
;
A
#
# COMPACT_ATOMS: atom_id res chain seq x y z
N MET A 1 60.57 -42.28 13.63
CA MET A 1 60.43 -43.06 12.38
C MET A 1 59.41 -44.16 12.63
N ASN A 2 58.41 -44.28 11.74
CA ASN A 2 57.37 -45.32 11.62
C ASN A 2 56.18 -45.26 12.59
N LYS A 3 54.92 -45.49 12.21
CA LYS A 3 54.12 -45.43 10.96
C LYS A 3 52.68 -45.64 11.48
N VAL A 4 51.75 -44.70 11.30
CA VAL A 4 50.71 -44.71 10.26
C VAL A 4 49.52 -45.67 10.54
N LEU A 5 48.34 -45.04 10.73
CA LEU A 5 46.97 -45.39 10.33
C LEU A 5 46.30 -46.68 10.86
N SER A 6 45.10 -46.52 11.43
CA SER A 6 43.87 -47.13 10.87
C SER A 6 42.59 -46.56 11.51
N ARG A 7 41.50 -46.51 10.74
CA ARG A 7 40.25 -45.76 10.94
C ARG A 7 39.16 -46.61 11.63
N ILE A 8 38.34 -45.99 12.49
CA ILE A 8 36.96 -46.39 12.84
C ILE A 8 36.20 -45.07 13.13
N ALA A 9 35.43 -44.48 12.22
CA ALA A 9 34.05 -44.80 11.83
C ALA A 9 32.99 -44.51 12.94
N LEU A 10 32.30 -43.38 12.77
CA LEU A 10 30.83 -43.20 12.83
C LEU A 10 30.08 -43.36 14.18
N CYS A 11 29.53 -42.24 14.70
CA CYS A 11 28.18 -42.09 15.30
C CYS A 11 28.02 -40.64 15.83
N ALA A 12 27.30 -39.78 15.10
CA ALA A 12 25.90 -39.41 15.38
C ALA A 12 25.73 -38.44 16.57
N LEU A 13 25.57 -37.14 16.28
CA LEU A 13 24.43 -36.33 16.75
C LEU A 13 24.46 -34.93 16.09
N THR A 14 23.89 -34.84 14.90
CA THR A 14 23.46 -33.58 14.30
C THR A 14 22.20 -33.11 15.00
N ALA A 15 22.31 -32.21 15.98
CA ALA A 15 21.19 -31.50 16.56
C ALA A 15 20.93 -30.21 15.73
N SER A 16 20.25 -30.38 14.60
CA SER A 16 19.73 -29.25 13.82
C SER A 16 18.55 -28.65 14.57
N MET A 17 18.80 -27.63 15.40
CA MET A 17 17.71 -26.82 15.96
C MET A 17 17.10 -25.99 14.83
N ILE A 18 15.97 -26.45 14.30
CA ILE A 18 15.13 -25.67 13.41
C ILE A 18 14.43 -24.63 14.29
N THR A 19 15.04 -23.47 14.46
CA THR A 19 14.36 -22.31 15.04
C THR A 19 13.41 -21.77 13.97
N GLY A 20 12.16 -22.22 14.00
CA GLY A 20 11.10 -21.61 13.22
C GLY A 20 10.84 -20.20 13.75
N CYS A 21 11.39 -19.18 13.08
CA CYS A 21 10.97 -17.79 13.29
C CYS A 21 9.53 -17.65 12.79
N ASN A 22 8.56 -17.83 13.68
CA ASN A 22 7.21 -17.35 13.46
C ASN A 22 7.24 -15.82 13.64
N THR A 23 7.39 -15.08 12.54
CA THR A 23 7.35 -13.62 12.56
C THR A 23 5.93 -13.17 12.87
N VAL A 24 5.62 -12.97 14.14
CA VAL A 24 4.39 -12.29 14.57
C VAL A 24 4.50 -10.84 14.09
N ARG A 25 3.64 -10.45 13.15
CA ARG A 25 3.56 -9.05 12.70
C ARG A 25 2.95 -8.21 13.81
N THR A 26 3.76 -7.40 14.48
CA THR A 26 3.32 -6.40 15.47
C THR A 26 2.45 -5.34 14.79
N GLU A 27 1.57 -4.66 15.55
CA GLU A 27 0.67 -3.63 15.01
C GLU A 27 1.41 -2.53 14.21
N ASP A 28 2.61 -2.16 14.64
CA ASP A 28 3.50 -1.23 13.94
C ASP A 28 3.89 -1.69 12.53
N GLN A 29 4.07 -3.00 12.32
CA GLN A 29 4.38 -3.54 10.99
C GLN A 29 3.15 -3.46 10.07
N VAL A 30 1.96 -3.56 10.62
CA VAL A 30 0.73 -3.44 9.82
C VAL A 30 0.44 -2.00 9.47
N GLN A 31 0.70 -1.06 10.37
CA GLN A 31 0.62 0.38 10.09
C GLN A 31 1.56 0.79 8.95
N ARG A 32 2.81 0.29 8.97
CA ARG A 32 3.77 0.50 7.87
C ARG A 32 3.33 -0.16 6.56
N ALA A 33 2.72 -1.34 6.62
CA ALA A 33 2.26 -2.03 5.42
C ALA A 33 1.20 -1.23 4.66
N LEU A 34 0.37 -0.43 5.35
CA LEU A 34 -0.62 0.45 4.73
C LEU A 34 -0.01 1.57 3.89
N VAL A 35 1.30 1.78 3.99
CA VAL A 35 2.04 2.78 3.23
C VAL A 35 2.89 2.07 2.19
N ASN A 36 2.69 2.42 0.93
CA ASN A 36 3.53 1.99 -0.19
C ASN A 36 4.26 3.22 -0.75
N ASP A 37 5.58 3.19 -0.64
CA ASP A 37 6.53 4.24 -1.04
C ASP A 37 7.48 3.78 -2.15
N SER A 38 7.06 2.78 -2.94
CA SER A 38 7.88 2.19 -4.01
C SER A 38 8.29 3.16 -5.13
N HIS A 39 7.63 4.31 -5.24
CA HIS A 39 7.96 5.36 -6.20
C HIS A 39 8.57 6.58 -5.49
N PRO A 40 9.71 7.13 -5.95
CA PRO A 40 10.47 8.18 -5.23
C PRO A 40 9.74 9.51 -5.04
N ARG A 41 8.65 9.73 -5.79
CA ARG A 41 7.83 10.95 -5.74
C ARG A 41 6.35 10.68 -5.49
N ALA A 42 5.97 9.43 -5.19
CA ALA A 42 4.57 9.09 -5.01
C ALA A 42 4.38 8.00 -3.95
N GLN A 43 3.55 8.31 -2.97
CA GLN A 43 3.20 7.40 -1.89
C GLN A 43 1.72 7.03 -1.98
N LEU A 44 1.38 5.76 -1.76
CA LEU A 44 0.01 5.29 -1.56
C LEU A 44 -0.19 4.98 -0.08
N VAL A 45 -1.25 5.52 0.52
CA VAL A 45 -1.65 5.29 1.91
C VAL A 45 -3.04 4.66 1.93
N LEU A 46 -3.15 3.46 2.46
CA LEU A 46 -4.40 2.69 2.53
C LEU A 46 -5.06 2.86 3.90
N GLY A 47 -6.35 3.17 3.90
CA GLY A 47 -7.14 3.35 5.12
C GLY A 47 -7.58 2.04 5.79
N HIS A 48 -7.37 0.89 5.15
CA HIS A 48 -7.79 -0.40 5.70
C HIS A 48 -6.91 -1.56 5.22
N LYS A 49 -6.66 -2.54 6.11
CA LYS A 49 -5.79 -3.70 5.85
C LYS A 49 -6.26 -4.57 4.68
N SER A 50 -7.57 -4.72 4.50
CA SER A 50 -8.13 -5.48 3.36
C SER A 50 -7.77 -4.90 2.00
N LEU A 51 -7.34 -3.64 1.92
CA LEU A 51 -6.93 -3.04 0.65
C LEU A 51 -5.51 -3.46 0.23
N LEU A 52 -4.68 -3.96 1.15
CA LEU A 52 -3.28 -4.32 0.88
C LEU A 52 -3.14 -5.32 -0.28
N ASP A 53 -3.98 -6.35 -0.28
CA ASP A 53 -3.93 -7.39 -1.29
C ASP A 53 -4.87 -7.12 -2.48
N ASN A 54 -5.85 -6.25 -2.28
CA ASN A 54 -6.96 -6.02 -3.21
C ASN A 54 -6.80 -4.76 -4.07
N LEU A 55 -5.95 -3.82 -3.67
CA LEU A 55 -5.73 -2.57 -4.38
C LEU A 55 -4.24 -2.31 -4.54
N ILE A 56 -3.80 -2.07 -5.77
CA ILE A 56 -2.46 -1.57 -6.05
C ILE A 56 -2.54 -0.25 -6.81
N TYR A 57 -1.55 0.60 -6.60
CA TYR A 57 -1.24 1.68 -7.54
C TYR A 57 -0.03 1.31 -8.41
N ARG A 58 0.01 1.78 -9.66
CA ARG A 58 1.13 1.55 -10.58
C ARG A 58 1.19 2.61 -11.67
N ASP A 59 2.14 2.45 -12.59
CA ASP A 59 2.33 3.32 -13.77
C ASP A 59 2.37 4.81 -13.41
N VAL A 60 3.03 5.10 -12.28
CA VAL A 60 3.20 6.47 -11.79
C VAL A 60 4.11 7.23 -12.74
N LYS A 61 3.63 8.37 -13.23
CA LYS A 61 4.33 9.24 -14.17
C LYS A 61 4.15 10.69 -13.76
N PHE A 62 5.21 11.48 -13.90
CA PHE A 62 5.19 12.92 -13.71
C PHE A 62 5.45 13.64 -15.02
N GLY A 63 4.83 14.80 -15.19
CA GLY A 63 5.04 15.67 -16.33
C GLY A 63 4.77 17.13 -15.96
N LYS A 64 4.81 18.00 -16.96
CA LYS A 64 4.53 19.43 -16.80
C LYS A 64 3.28 19.84 -17.58
N VAL A 65 2.56 20.83 -17.05
CA VAL A 65 1.46 21.55 -17.70
C VAL A 65 1.69 23.03 -17.41
N GLY A 66 2.28 23.74 -18.38
CA GLY A 66 2.87 25.06 -18.12
C GLY A 66 3.95 24.95 -17.04
N ASN A 67 3.87 25.82 -16.02
CA ASN A 67 4.80 25.80 -14.88
C ASN A 67 4.46 24.73 -13.84
N PHE A 68 3.26 24.15 -13.91
CA PHE A 68 2.75 23.23 -12.89
C PHE A 68 3.19 21.79 -13.15
N THR A 69 3.38 21.05 -12.06
CA THR A 69 3.65 19.60 -12.11
C THR A 69 2.33 18.84 -12.22
N ARG A 70 2.27 17.87 -13.13
CA ARG A 70 1.18 16.90 -13.28
C ARG A 70 1.66 15.52 -12.88
N ALA A 71 0.83 14.79 -12.15
CA ALA A 71 1.01 13.37 -11.88
C ALA A 71 -0.09 12.56 -12.56
N GLN A 72 0.26 11.38 -13.03
CA GLN A 72 -0.65 10.34 -13.50
C GLN A 72 -0.28 9.02 -12.83
N PHE A 73 -1.28 8.25 -12.43
CA PHE A 73 -1.10 6.89 -11.92
C PHE A 73 -2.33 6.05 -12.23
N GLN A 74 -2.23 4.74 -12.04
CA GLN A 74 -3.35 3.82 -12.13
C GLN A 74 -3.64 3.21 -10.77
N LEU A 75 -4.93 3.04 -10.47
CA LEU A 75 -5.43 2.20 -9.37
C LEU A 75 -6.04 0.94 -9.98
N GLU A 76 -5.57 -0.23 -9.55
CA GLU A 76 -6.09 -1.52 -9.98
C GLU A 76 -6.71 -2.29 -8.82
N ASN A 77 -7.91 -2.81 -9.06
CA ASN A 77 -8.51 -3.83 -8.24
C ASN A 77 -7.94 -5.22 -8.58
N ARG A 78 -7.27 -5.86 -7.63
CA ARG A 78 -6.71 -7.21 -7.77
C ARG A 78 -7.66 -8.32 -7.27
N SER A 79 -8.84 -7.96 -6.82
CA SER A 79 -9.86 -8.90 -6.38
C SER A 79 -10.87 -9.21 -7.49
N ASP A 80 -11.65 -10.26 -7.27
CA ASP A 80 -12.80 -10.63 -8.09
C ASP A 80 -14.11 -9.99 -7.58
N GLN A 81 -14.01 -9.08 -6.61
CA GLN A 81 -15.14 -8.36 -6.02
C GLN A 81 -15.13 -6.89 -6.47
N ARG A 82 -16.30 -6.24 -6.45
CA ARG A 82 -16.39 -4.80 -6.68
C ARG A 82 -15.89 -4.04 -5.44
N LEU A 83 -15.06 -3.02 -5.65
CA LEU A 83 -14.61 -2.11 -4.60
C LEU A 83 -15.26 -0.73 -4.78
N SER A 84 -16.01 -0.27 -3.77
CA SER A 84 -16.48 1.10 -3.66
C SER A 84 -15.56 1.85 -2.72
N LEU A 85 -14.83 2.85 -3.23
CA LEU A 85 -13.71 3.48 -2.56
C LEU A 85 -13.81 5.01 -2.64
N GLU A 86 -13.01 5.67 -1.80
CA GLU A 86 -12.71 7.09 -1.88
C GLU A 86 -11.21 7.29 -2.00
N TYR A 87 -10.78 8.29 -2.75
CA TYR A 87 -9.38 8.71 -2.78
C TYR A 87 -9.23 10.21 -2.57
N LEU A 88 -8.08 10.59 -2.02
CA LEU A 88 -7.65 11.98 -1.85
C LEU A 88 -6.18 12.08 -2.28
N ILE A 89 -5.82 13.17 -2.95
CA ILE A 89 -4.44 13.39 -3.41
C ILE A 89 -3.92 14.65 -2.74
N LYS A 90 -2.87 14.51 -1.94
CA LYS A 90 -2.10 15.63 -1.42
C LYS A 90 -0.89 15.87 -2.30
N TRP A 91 -0.59 17.14 -2.54
CA TRP A 91 0.65 17.56 -3.17
C TRP A 91 1.61 18.05 -2.11
N GLN A 92 2.88 17.68 -2.29
CA GLN A 92 3.97 18.07 -1.41
C GLN A 92 5.09 18.74 -2.21
N ASP A 93 5.83 19.63 -1.55
CA ASP A 93 7.07 20.18 -2.09
C ASP A 93 8.22 19.16 -2.03
N GLU A 94 9.43 19.58 -2.43
CA GLU A 94 10.61 18.72 -2.42
C GLU A 94 11.04 18.31 -1.01
N ALA A 95 10.72 19.13 0.01
CA ALA A 95 11.00 18.85 1.41
C ALA A 95 9.92 18.00 2.10
N GLY A 96 8.81 17.71 1.40
CA GLY A 96 7.71 16.89 1.91
C GLY A 96 6.62 17.66 2.65
N PHE A 97 6.62 18.99 2.60
CA PHE A 97 5.54 19.79 3.18
C PHE A 97 4.30 19.75 2.31
N ASP A 98 3.13 19.60 2.91
CA ASP A 98 1.84 19.71 2.21
C ASP A 98 1.68 21.16 1.71
N ILE A 99 1.41 21.34 0.41
CA ILE A 99 1.31 22.66 -0.25
C ILE A 99 -0.07 22.95 -0.84
N ASN A 100 -1.07 22.10 -0.54
CA ASN A 100 -2.44 22.25 -1.00
C ASN A 100 -3.41 22.20 0.19
N ASP A 101 -4.20 23.27 0.37
CA ASP A 101 -5.19 23.36 1.47
C ASP A 101 -6.56 22.77 1.14
N ASN A 102 -6.90 22.60 -0.14
CA ASN A 102 -8.22 22.13 -0.56
C ASN A 102 -8.16 20.75 -1.22
N ASN A 103 -8.04 19.72 -0.38
CA ASN A 103 -8.08 18.33 -0.78
C ASN A 103 -9.45 17.74 -0.43
N VAL A 104 -10.17 17.25 -1.44
CA VAL A 104 -11.51 16.67 -1.28
C VAL A 104 -11.44 15.17 -1.57
N TRP A 105 -12.20 14.39 -0.80
CA TRP A 105 -12.37 12.96 -1.06
C TRP A 105 -13.22 12.75 -2.32
N HIS A 106 -12.69 11.98 -3.26
CA HIS A 106 -13.38 11.61 -4.50
C HIS A 106 -13.84 10.16 -4.43
N ARG A 107 -15.14 9.94 -4.55
CA ARG A 107 -15.71 8.59 -4.59
C ARG A 107 -15.58 7.95 -5.96
N PHE A 108 -15.31 6.66 -5.99
CA PHE A 108 -15.24 5.87 -7.22
C PHE A 108 -15.52 4.39 -6.95
N THR A 109 -15.76 3.65 -8.03
CA THR A 109 -15.93 2.20 -8.00
C THR A 109 -14.94 1.55 -8.95
N LEU A 110 -14.32 0.45 -8.51
CA LEU A 110 -13.60 -0.48 -9.37
C LEU A 110 -14.36 -1.80 -9.40
N GLY A 111 -14.79 -2.21 -10.59
CA GLY A 111 -15.24 -3.57 -10.83
C GLY A 111 -14.11 -4.59 -10.65
N PRO A 112 -14.44 -5.90 -10.69
CA PRO A 112 -13.45 -6.97 -10.64
C PRO A 112 -12.34 -6.75 -11.68
N ARG A 113 -11.07 -6.85 -11.27
CA ARG A 113 -9.90 -6.67 -12.14
C ARG A 113 -9.81 -5.32 -12.88
N GLN A 114 -10.63 -4.33 -12.50
CA GLN A 114 -10.70 -3.06 -13.20
C GLN A 114 -9.51 -2.16 -12.83
N VAL A 115 -9.06 -1.40 -13.83
CA VAL A 115 -8.04 -0.36 -13.71
C VAL A 115 -8.68 1.00 -13.92
N LYS A 116 -8.32 1.97 -13.09
CA LYS A 116 -8.69 3.38 -13.24
C LYS A 116 -7.44 4.24 -13.30
N THR A 117 -7.30 5.01 -14.37
CA THR A 117 -6.28 6.06 -14.47
C THR A 117 -6.76 7.31 -13.75
N VAL A 118 -5.89 7.87 -12.92
CA VAL A 118 -6.11 9.12 -12.18
C VAL A 118 -5.03 10.11 -12.57
N GLN A 119 -5.41 11.37 -12.72
CA GLN A 119 -4.49 12.48 -12.99
C GLN A 119 -4.77 13.61 -12.00
N SER A 120 -3.71 14.30 -11.58
CA SER A 120 -3.80 15.49 -10.76
C SER A 120 -2.73 16.48 -11.17
N VAL A 121 -3.01 17.77 -11.00
CA VAL A 121 -2.06 18.87 -11.24
C VAL A 121 -1.85 19.60 -9.92
N GLY A 122 -0.59 19.79 -9.54
CA GLY A 122 -0.22 20.58 -8.37
C GLY A 122 -0.58 22.04 -8.61
N LYS A 123 -1.21 22.68 -7.63
CA LYS A 123 -1.70 24.07 -7.73
C LYS A 123 -0.61 25.11 -7.40
N SER A 124 0.61 24.64 -7.15
CA SER A 124 1.81 25.44 -6.89
C SER A 124 2.92 25.02 -7.86
N ASP A 125 3.80 25.95 -8.23
CA ASP A 125 5.00 25.67 -9.02
C ASP A 125 6.04 24.84 -8.23
N THR A 126 5.98 24.88 -6.90
CA THR A 126 6.78 24.06 -5.99
C THR A 126 6.30 22.60 -5.86
N ALA A 127 5.19 22.22 -6.50
CA ALA A 127 4.65 20.87 -6.44
C ALA A 127 5.61 19.81 -6.98
N HIS A 128 6.05 18.91 -6.10
CA HIS A 128 7.08 17.92 -6.41
C HIS A 128 6.59 16.47 -6.25
N GLN A 129 5.91 16.14 -5.14
CA GLN A 129 5.50 14.78 -4.81
C GLN A 129 4.00 14.67 -4.59
N ILE A 130 3.46 13.45 -4.67
CA ILE A 130 2.07 13.16 -4.30
C ILE A 130 1.98 12.13 -3.18
N GLN A 131 1.02 12.33 -2.28
CA GLN A 131 0.52 11.28 -1.40
C GLN A 131 -0.93 10.98 -1.78
N VAL A 132 -1.19 9.75 -2.20
CA VAL A 132 -2.51 9.25 -2.57
C VAL A 132 -3.07 8.46 -1.41
N MET A 133 -4.14 8.95 -0.80
CA MET A 133 -4.85 8.26 0.27
C MET A 133 -6.06 7.53 -0.33
N VAL A 134 -6.29 6.27 0.03
CA VAL A 134 -7.46 5.50 -0.43
C VAL A 134 -8.14 4.79 0.74
N ARG A 135 -9.47 4.88 0.83
CA ARG A 135 -10.27 4.27 1.90
C ARG A 135 -11.61 3.73 1.40
N TYR A 136 -12.29 2.94 2.21
CA TYR A 136 -13.72 2.72 2.02
C TYR A 136 -14.51 3.97 2.45
N PRO A 137 -15.63 4.28 1.79
CA PRO A 137 -16.55 5.32 2.23
C PRO A 137 -17.04 5.10 3.66
N ASP A 138 -17.13 6.17 4.44
CA ASP A 138 -17.54 6.13 5.86
C ASP A 138 -19.03 5.74 6.05
N ASP A 139 -19.86 5.92 5.02
CA ASP A 139 -21.30 5.64 5.04
C ASP A 139 -21.65 4.15 4.92
N LEU A 140 -20.75 3.31 4.38
CA LEU A 140 -20.97 1.87 4.23
C LEU A 140 -21.02 1.12 5.57
N PHE A 141 -20.41 1.66 6.62
CA PHE A 141 -20.41 1.05 7.96
C PHE A 141 -21.73 1.25 8.72
N ILE A 142 -22.53 2.27 8.35
CA ILE A 142 -23.80 2.57 9.01
C ILE A 142 -24.87 1.52 8.64
N GLU A 143 -24.83 1.00 7.41
CA GLU A 143 -25.81 0.02 6.95
C GLU A 143 -25.58 -1.37 7.55
N SER A 144 -24.33 -1.81 7.70
CA SER A 144 -24.00 -3.11 8.30
C SER A 144 -24.42 -3.21 9.77
N HIS A 145 -24.26 -2.14 10.55
CA HIS A 145 -24.69 -2.13 11.95
C HIS A 145 -26.22 -2.14 12.11
N LYS A 146 -26.95 -1.45 11.22
CA LYS A 146 -28.43 -1.49 11.21
C LYS A 146 -28.97 -2.88 10.84
N GLN A 147 -28.30 -3.61 9.96
CA GLN A 147 -28.72 -4.96 9.60
C GLN A 147 -28.47 -5.97 10.74
N SER A 148 -27.33 -5.88 11.45
CA SER A 148 -27.06 -6.75 12.60
C SER A 148 -28.05 -6.58 13.76
N GLN A 149 -28.64 -5.39 13.92
CA GLN A 149 -29.62 -5.11 14.99
C GLN A 149 -31.05 -5.51 14.63
N LYS A 150 -31.37 -5.72 13.34
CA LYS A 150 -32.71 -6.16 12.91
C LYS A 150 -32.88 -7.69 12.89
N SER A 151 -31.80 -8.43 13.13
CA SER A 151 -31.80 -9.91 13.16
C SER A 151 -31.77 -10.50 14.57
N GLN A 152 -32.04 -9.67 15.59
CA GLN A 152 -32.29 -10.07 16.97
C GLN A 152 -33.73 -9.81 17.37
#